data_AF-A0A1Y4EW39-F1
#
_entry.id   AF-A0A1Y4EW39-F1
#
_cell.length_a   1.000
_cell.length_b   1.000
_cell.length_c   1.000
_cell.angle_alpha   90.00
_cell.angle_beta   90.00
_cell.angle_gamma   90.00
#
_symmetry.space_group_name_H-M   'P 1'
#
loop_
_entity.id
_entity.type
_entity.pdbx_description
1 polymer ?
#
loop_
_entity_poly.entity_id
_entity_poly.type
_entity_poly.pdbx_seq_one_letter_code
_entity_poly.pdbx_strand_id
1 'polypeptide(L)' 'MAISYNRLWKQLIDHGLSKTDMMHRAKISTNVLARLSKGEPVSMDSMEKICTVLGCNIGDVMEFIPDTENGGIDA' A
#
# COMPACT_ATOMS: atom_id res chain seq x y z
N MET A 1 -3.43 10.85 13.46
CA MET A 1 -3.96 9.95 12.42
C MET A 1 -2.79 9.36 11.67
N ALA A 2 -2.83 8.08 11.35
CA ALA A 2 -1.80 7.37 10.60
C ALA A 2 -2.32 6.89 9.25
N ILE A 3 -1.41 6.68 8.29
CA ILE A 3 -1.74 6.07 7.01
C ILE A 3 -1.69 4.55 7.17
N SER A 4 -2.80 3.89 6.86
CA SER A 4 -2.87 2.43 6.77
C SER A 4 -2.90 2.01 5.31
N TYR A 5 -2.02 1.08 4.95
CA TYR A 5 -2.02 0.39 3.65
C TYR A 5 -2.54 -1.05 3.76
N ASN A 6 -3.28 -1.38 4.82
CA ASN A 6 -3.82 -2.73 5.01
C ASN A 6 -4.78 -3.12 3.86
N ARG A 7 -5.51 -2.15 3.30
CA ARG A 7 -6.37 -2.38 2.13
C ARG A 7 -5.57 -2.79 0.91
N LEU A 8 -4.44 -2.12 0.65
CA LEU A 8 -3.50 -2.52 -0.40
C LEU A 8 -3.04 -3.98 -0.23
N TRP A 9 -2.68 -4.39 0.98
CA TRP A 9 -2.22 -5.76 1.23
C TRP A 9 -3.32 -6.80 1.02
N LYS A 10 -4.57 -6.48 1.36
CA LYS A 10 -5.73 -7.33 1.05
C LYS A 10 -5.94 -7.45 -0.46
N GLN A 11 -5.88 -6.34 -1.19
CA GLN A 11 -5.95 -6.34 -2.65
C GLN A 11 -4.86 -7.21 -3.29
N LEU A 12 -3.63 -7.19 -2.77
CA LEU A 12 -2.58 -8.08 -3.28
C LEU A 12 -2.93 -9.57 -3.11
N ILE A 13 -3.54 -9.94 -1.98
CA ILE A 13 -4.00 -11.32 -1.74
C ILE A 13 -5.12 -11.68 -2.71
N ASP A 14 -6.10 -10.79 -2.89
CA ASP A 14 -7.23 -10.99 -3.82
C ASP A 14 -6.76 -11.19 -5.27
N HIS A 15 -5.68 -10.51 -5.66
CA HIS A 15 -5.05 -10.63 -6.98
C HIS A 15 -3.98 -11.72 -7.09
N GLY A 16 -3.65 -12.43 -6.00
CA GLY A 16 -2.59 -13.44 -5.98
C GLY A 16 -1.20 -12.87 -6.26
N LEU A 17 -0.93 -11.63 -5.85
CA LEU A 17 0.33 -10.92 -6.08
C LEU A 17 1.17 -10.82 -4.80
N SER A 18 2.49 -11.00 -4.92
CA SER A 18 3.40 -10.62 -3.85
C SER A 18 3.64 -9.10 -3.85
N LYS A 19 4.11 -8.56 -2.71
CA LYS A 19 4.57 -7.16 -2.62
C LYS A 19 5.65 -6.82 -3.65
N THR A 20 6.55 -7.77 -3.89
CA THR A 20 7.64 -7.64 -4.87
C THR A 20 7.11 -7.64 -6.30
N ASP A 21 6.12 -8.48 -6.62
CA ASP A 21 5.48 -8.48 -7.93
C ASP A 21 4.73 -7.17 -8.20
N MET A 22 3.98 -6.67 -7.21
CA MET A 22 3.34 -5.36 -7.28
C MET A 22 4.38 -4.27 -7.56
N MET A 23 5.48 -4.26 -6.80
CA MET A 23 6.55 -3.28 -6.97
C MET A 23 7.11 -3.28 -8.40
N HIS A 24 7.42 -4.47 -8.94
CA HIS A 24 7.93 -4.62 -10.30
C HIS A 24 6.91 -4.20 -11.37
N ARG A 25 5.64 -4.60 -11.21
CA ARG A 25 4.57 -4.24 -12.16
C ARG A 25 4.26 -2.75 -12.13
N ALA A 26 4.21 -2.14 -10.95
CA ALA A 26 3.96 -0.71 -10.76
C ALA A 26 5.20 0.15 -11.06
N LYS A 27 6.36 -0.47 -11.31
CA LYS A 27 7.64 0.22 -11.57
C LYS A 27 7.98 1.25 -10.49
N ILE A 28 7.72 0.90 -9.23
CA ILE A 28 8.09 1.70 -8.06
C ILE A 28 9.39 1.17 -7.46
N SER A 29 10.14 2.02 -6.77
CA SER A 29 11.41 1.62 -6.17
C SER A 29 11.21 0.82 -4.88
N THR A 30 12.25 0.08 -4.49
CA THR A 30 12.32 -0.61 -3.20
C THR A 30 12.11 0.34 -2.01
N ASN A 31 12.56 1.59 -2.13
CA ASN A 31 12.32 2.62 -1.12
C ASN A 31 10.82 2.92 -0.96
N VAL A 32 10.07 3.04 -2.06
CA VAL A 32 8.60 3.22 -1.98
C VAL A 32 7.95 2.04 -1.29
N LEU A 33 8.33 0.80 -1.63
CA LEU A 33 7.79 -0.39 -0.98
C LEU A 33 8.11 -0.44 0.53
N ALA A 34 9.32 -0.02 0.93
CA ALA A 34 9.69 0.08 2.34
C ALA A 34 8.83 1.10 3.10
N ARG A 35 8.55 2.27 2.49
CA ARG A 35 7.68 3.30 3.06
C ARG A 35 6.23 2.82 3.20
N LEU A 36 5.69 2.16 2.18
CA LEU A 36 4.37 1.52 2.25
C LEU A 36 4.29 0.51 3.41
N SER A 37 5.34 -0.28 3.61
CA SER A 37 5.38 -1.27 4.69
C SER A 37 5.44 -0.65 6.09
N LYS A 38 5.94 0.59 6.20
CA LYS A 38 6.02 1.35 7.46
C LYS A 38 4.82 2.26 7.71
N GLY A 39 3.84 2.30 6.80
CA GLY A 39 2.73 3.27 6.90
C GLY A 39 3.17 4.72 6.65
N GLU A 40 4.27 4.92 5.94
CA GLU A 40 4.76 6.27 5.62
C GLU A 40 4.10 6.83 4.34
N PRO A 41 4.02 8.17 4.19
CA PRO A 41 3.52 8.79 2.97
C PRO A 41 4.37 8.43 1.75
N VAL A 42 3.74 8.20 0.61
CA VAL A 42 4.40 8.05 -0.70
C VAL A 42 3.92 9.13 -1.67
N SER A 43 4.59 9.28 -2.81
CA SER A 43 4.16 10.25 -3.82
C SER A 43 2.84 9.84 -4.48
N MET A 44 2.06 10.82 -4.94
CA MET A 44 0.84 10.56 -5.70
C MET A 44 1.11 9.78 -6.99
N ASP A 45 2.23 10.03 -7.68
CA ASP A 45 2.66 9.24 -8.85
C ASP A 45 2.88 7.75 -8.50
N SER A 46 3.45 7.45 -7.33
CA SER A 46 3.59 6.05 -6.89
C SER A 46 2.22 5.42 -6.63
N MET A 47 1.31 6.19 -6.04
CA MET A 47 -0.05 5.71 -5.74
C MET A 47 -0.86 5.45 -7.01
N GLU A 48 -0.79 6.36 -7.99
CA GLU A 48 -1.43 6.21 -9.30
C GLU A 48 -0.94 4.93 -10.01
N LYS A 49 0.37 4.67 -10.01
CA LYS A 49 0.95 3.46 -10.60
C LYS A 49 0.43 2.19 -9.94
N ILE A 50 0.34 2.16 -8.61
CA ILE A 50 -0.20 1.03 -7.86
C ILE A 50 -1.69 0.83 -8.20
N CYS A 51 -2.48 1.89 -8.16
CA CYS A 51 -3.91 1.86 -8.49
C CYS A 51 -4.15 1.38 -9.93
N THR A 52 -3.30 1.79 -10.88
CA THR A 52 -3.37 1.37 -12.29
C THR A 52 -3.09 -0.13 -12.45
N VAL A 53 -2.11 -0.67 -11.72
CA VAL A 53 -1.76 -2.10 -11.78
C VAL A 53 -2.85 -2.98 -11.16
N LEU A 54 -3.49 -2.49 -10.10
CA LEU A 54 -4.55 -3.22 -9.40
C LEU A 54 -5.94 -2.96 -9.98
N GLY A 55 -6.10 -1.93 -10.82
CA GLY A 55 -7.39 -1.56 -11.41
C GLY A 55 -8.37 -0.98 -10.39
N CYS A 56 -7.88 -0.27 -9.37
CA CYS A 56 -8.67 0.25 -8.25
C CYS A 56 -8.46 1.76 -8.04
N ASN A 57 -9.15 2.36 -7.06
CA ASN A 57 -8.97 3.76 -6.69
C ASN A 57 -8.15 3.89 -5.39
N ILE A 58 -7.73 5.10 -5.03
CA ILE A 58 -6.87 5.37 -3.86
C ILE A 58 -7.51 4.94 -2.53
N GLY A 59 -8.84 5.04 -2.42
CA GLY A 59 -9.58 4.60 -1.22
C GLY A 59 -9.64 3.08 -1.03
N ASP A 60 -9.30 2.32 -2.07
CA ASP A 60 -9.24 0.85 -2.02
C ASP A 60 -7.86 0.36 -1.58
N VAL A 61 -6.85 1.25 -1.55
CA VAL A 61 -5.46 0.90 -1.21
C VAL A 61 -4.97 1.54 0.07
N MET A 62 -5.50 2.71 0.44
CA MET A 62 -5.12 3.39 1.68
C MET A 62 -6.30 4.03 2.40
N GLU A 63 -6.13 4.19 3.71
CA GLU A 63 -7.05 4.93 4.56
C GLU A 63 -6.29 5.66 5.67
N PHE A 64 -6.89 6.73 6.20
CA PHE A 64 -6.39 7.39 7.40
C PHE A 64 -7.11 6.80 8.62
N ILE A 65 -6.35 6.30 9.58
CA ILE A 65 -6.88 5.74 10.83
C ILE A 65 -6.52 6.63 12.03
N PRO A 66 -7.34 6.66 13.09
CA PRO A 66 -6.97 7.29 14.36
C PRO A 66 -5.71 6.64 14.95
N ASP A 67 -4.90 7.40 15.69
CA ASP A 67 -3.62 6.90 16.24
C ASP A 67 -3.80 5.75 17.24
N THR A 68 -5.01 5.57 17.76
CA THR A 68 -5.40 4.50 18.69
C THR A 68 -5.65 3.14 18.02
N GLU A 69 -5.75 3.09 16.69
CA GLU A 69 -6.07 1.86 15.92
C GLU A 69 -4.90 1.35 15.06
N ASN A 70 -3.68 1.86 15.28
CA ASN A 70 -2.46 1.22 14.78
C ASN A 70 -2.22 -0.10 15.56
N GLY A 71 -3.12 -1.07 15.36
CA GLY A 71 -2.88 -2.47 15.62
C GLY A 71 -1.81 -2.93 14.65
N GLY A 72 -0.55 -2.60 14.98
CA GLY A 72 0.60 -3.28 14.43
C GLY A 72 0.36 -4.76 14.62
N ILE A 73 0.18 -5.48 13.52
CA ILE A 73 0.49 -6.90 13.46
C ILE A 73 2.00 -6.93 13.60
N ASP A 74 2.50 -6.91 14.83
CA ASP A 74 3.86 -7.28 15.25
C ASP A 74 3.81 -7.47 16.78
N ALA A 75 3.59 -8.72 17.16
CA ALA A 75 4.09 -9.28 18.42
C ALA A 75 5.62 -9.35 18.39
#